data_AF-A0A2M7F9C5-F1
#
_entry.id   AF-A0A2M7F9C5-F1
#
_cell.length_a   1.000
_cell.length_b   1.000
_cell.length_c   1.000
_cell.angle_alpha   90.00
_cell.angle_beta   90.00
_cell.angle_gamma   90.00
#
_symmetry.space_group_name_H-M   'P 1'
#
loop_
_entity.id
_entity.type
_entity.pdbx_description
1 polymer ?
#
loop_
_entity_poly.entity_id
_entity_poly.type
_entity_poly.pdbx_seq_one_letter_code
_entity_poly.pdbx_strand_id
1 'polypeptide(L)'
;MKNMRTIIAACFITLLLSAGIASAYPTLQLYIDPSQPGVSWDSSTEIWVASSNTFTLSALSVGTLSGVRLSIALTDGVSPSSGTVSINGSGISSSNYVYGIPPISALNPDGGGGDLAPHDIFPTYFAEYIFDFTPANAADIFDTQPGAAAGTKSGYWKDFYIDISGFNFVHFDLYTLKNDVIDKFAPFSHDAEYNPPIPEPGTMVLLGISLLAAAGYMRRMGK
;
A
#
# COMPACT_ATOMS: atom_id res chain seq x y z
N MET A 1 -11.35 -51.21 -27.27
CA MET A 1 -11.42 -50.47 -25.98
C MET A 1 -10.12 -49.75 -25.59
N LYS A 2 -8.91 -50.28 -25.85
CA LYS A 2 -7.64 -49.57 -25.54
C LYS A 2 -7.52 -48.19 -26.23
N ASN A 3 -7.95 -48.08 -27.50
CA ASN A 3 -7.80 -46.85 -28.29
C ASN A 3 -8.69 -45.68 -27.80
N MET A 4 -9.86 -45.97 -27.21
CA MET A 4 -10.78 -44.94 -26.71
C MET A 4 -10.19 -44.22 -25.49
N ARG A 5 -9.51 -44.95 -24.60
CA ARG A 5 -8.87 -44.39 -23.40
C ARG A 5 -7.69 -43.49 -23.78
N THR A 6 -6.93 -43.87 -24.80
CA THR A 6 -5.80 -43.06 -25.30
C THR A 6 -6.26 -41.78 -25.98
N ILE A 7 -7.35 -41.82 -26.75
CA ILE A 7 -7.92 -40.62 -27.39
C ILE A 7 -8.48 -39.64 -26.34
N ILE A 8 -9.21 -40.14 -25.34
CA ILE A 8 -9.73 -39.31 -24.25
C ILE A 8 -8.58 -38.67 -23.46
N ALA A 9 -7.51 -39.41 -23.14
CA ALA A 9 -6.35 -38.87 -22.46
C ALA A 9 -5.61 -37.80 -23.30
N ALA A 10 -5.47 -38.02 -24.61
CA ALA A 10 -4.84 -37.05 -25.50
C ALA A 10 -5.66 -35.74 -25.62
N CYS A 11 -7.00 -35.84 -25.70
CA CYS A 11 -7.89 -34.67 -25.70
C CYS A 11 -7.86 -33.91 -24.38
N PHE A 12 -7.76 -34.60 -23.24
CA PHE A 12 -7.66 -33.96 -21.93
C PHE A 12 -6.35 -33.21 -21.75
N ILE A 13 -5.23 -33.78 -22.22
CA ILE A 13 -3.91 -33.14 -22.16
C ILE A 13 -3.83 -31.92 -23.08
N THR A 14 -4.42 -31.98 -24.28
CA THR A 14 -4.47 -30.81 -25.18
C THR A 14 -5.35 -29.68 -24.64
N LEU A 15 -6.44 -30.01 -23.92
CA LEU A 15 -7.28 -28.99 -23.27
C LEU A 15 -6.54 -28.29 -22.12
N LEU A 16 -5.78 -29.05 -21.32
CA LEU A 16 -4.96 -28.50 -20.22
C LEU A 16 -3.79 -27.62 -20.72
N LEU A 17 -3.22 -27.94 -21.89
CA LEU A 17 -2.18 -27.14 -22.54
C LEU A 17 -2.69 -25.85 -23.20
N SER A 18 -4.01 -25.73 -23.38
CA SER A 18 -4.66 -24.52 -23.93
C SER A 18 -5.15 -23.54 -22.86
N ALA A 19 -5.00 -23.87 -21.58
CA ALA A 19 -5.29 -22.95 -20.50
C ALA A 19 -4.24 -21.83 -20.50
N GLY A 20 -4.59 -20.66 -21.05
CA GLY A 20 -3.77 -19.47 -20.93
C GLY A 20 -3.55 -19.09 -19.47
N ILE A 21 -2.42 -18.45 -19.17
CA ILE A 21 -2.16 -17.88 -17.85
C ILE A 21 -3.19 -16.77 -17.63
N ALA A 22 -4.19 -17.02 -16.78
CA ALA A 22 -5.13 -15.98 -16.36
C ALA A 22 -4.39 -15.04 -15.42
N SER A 23 -4.02 -13.85 -15.91
CA SER A 23 -3.51 -12.77 -15.06
C SER A 23 -4.70 -12.10 -14.39
N ALA A 24 -4.86 -12.31 -13.09
CA ALA A 24 -5.93 -11.71 -12.31
C ALA A 24 -5.51 -10.29 -11.93
N TYR A 25 -5.91 -9.29 -12.71
CA TYR A 25 -5.72 -7.88 -12.35
C TYR A 25 -6.73 -7.50 -11.26
N PRO A 26 -6.28 -7.10 -10.05
CA PRO A 26 -7.22 -6.64 -9.05
C PRO A 26 -8.04 -5.43 -9.50
N THR A 27 -9.27 -5.35 -8.99
CA THR A 27 -10.22 -4.31 -9.41
C THR A 27 -9.83 -2.91 -8.93
N LEU A 28 -9.17 -2.84 -7.77
CA LEU A 28 -8.57 -1.66 -7.17
C LEU A 28 -7.16 -2.02 -6.75
N GLN A 29 -6.22 -1.11 -6.93
CA GLN A 29 -4.80 -1.30 -6.57
C GLN A 29 -4.18 0.06 -6.28
N LEU A 30 -3.19 0.09 -5.39
CA LEU A 30 -2.27 1.21 -5.22
C LEU A 30 -0.91 0.88 -5.84
N TYR A 31 -0.21 1.95 -6.21
CA TYR A 31 1.10 1.87 -6.80
C TYR A 31 1.91 3.11 -6.45
N ILE A 32 3.20 2.91 -6.21
CA ILE A 32 4.18 4.00 -6.16
C ILE A 32 5.28 3.62 -7.15
N ASP A 33 5.53 4.47 -8.15
CA ASP A 33 6.56 4.20 -9.14
C ASP A 33 7.95 4.01 -8.49
N PRO A 34 8.61 2.83 -8.62
CA PRO A 34 9.92 2.57 -8.05
C PRO A 34 11.04 3.44 -8.65
N SER A 35 10.77 4.17 -9.74
CA SER A 35 11.70 5.19 -10.24
C SER A 35 11.76 6.43 -9.34
N GLN A 36 10.78 6.62 -8.45
CA GLN A 36 10.75 7.71 -7.49
C GLN A 36 11.77 7.50 -6.35
N PRO A 37 12.40 8.57 -5.84
CA PRO A 37 13.37 8.46 -4.75
C PRO A 37 12.79 7.82 -3.49
N GLY A 38 13.50 6.83 -2.95
CA GLY A 38 13.13 6.19 -1.68
C GLY A 38 11.93 5.25 -1.77
N VAL A 39 11.53 4.83 -2.97
CA VAL A 39 10.44 3.87 -3.17
C VAL A 39 11.00 2.46 -3.32
N SER A 40 10.37 1.51 -2.66
CA SER A 40 10.71 0.09 -2.72
C SER A 40 9.48 -0.78 -2.54
N TRP A 41 9.58 -2.03 -2.98
CA TRP A 41 8.62 -3.06 -2.66
C TRP A 41 9.06 -3.84 -1.42
N ASP A 42 8.19 -3.95 -0.42
CA ASP A 42 8.41 -4.87 0.70
C ASP A 42 7.84 -6.25 0.35
N SER A 43 8.70 -7.23 0.13
CA SER A 43 8.28 -8.59 -0.21
C SER A 43 7.70 -9.38 0.97
N SER A 44 7.84 -8.90 2.20
CA SER A 44 7.32 -9.58 3.39
C SER A 44 5.85 -9.28 3.63
N THR A 45 5.45 -8.04 3.40
CA THR A 45 4.08 -7.53 3.51
C THR A 45 3.40 -7.39 2.15
N GLU A 46 4.17 -7.48 1.06
CA GLU A 46 3.72 -7.34 -0.32
C GLU A 46 3.13 -5.94 -0.61
N ILE A 47 3.75 -4.87 -0.12
CA ILE A 47 3.26 -3.49 -0.30
C ILE A 47 4.29 -2.57 -0.93
N TRP A 48 3.81 -1.48 -1.53
CA TRP A 48 4.66 -0.38 -1.98
C TRP A 48 5.01 0.56 -0.83
N VAL A 49 6.29 0.77 -0.60
CA VAL A 49 6.80 1.61 0.51
C VAL A 49 7.50 2.83 -0.05
N ALA A 50 7.08 4.02 0.38
CA ALA A 50 7.82 5.26 0.19
C ALA A 50 8.54 5.70 1.47
N SER A 51 9.82 6.03 1.37
CA SER A 51 10.61 6.61 2.47
C SER A 51 10.82 8.12 2.33
N SER A 52 10.62 8.67 1.13
CA SER A 52 10.58 10.11 0.89
C SER A 52 9.27 10.69 1.41
N ASN A 53 9.34 11.86 2.03
CA ASN A 53 8.16 12.53 2.57
C ASN A 53 7.26 13.14 1.49
N THR A 54 7.76 13.25 0.25
CA THR A 54 6.96 13.59 -0.93
C THR A 54 7.08 12.50 -1.99
N PHE A 55 5.95 12.06 -2.52
CA PHE A 55 5.87 11.05 -3.60
C PHE A 55 4.52 11.14 -4.32
N THR A 56 4.44 10.56 -5.51
CA THR A 56 3.20 10.33 -6.24
C THR A 56 2.67 8.94 -5.91
N LEU A 57 1.49 8.90 -5.28
CA LEU A 57 0.71 7.68 -5.08
C LEU A 57 -0.31 7.57 -6.22
N SER A 58 -0.36 6.41 -6.87
CA SER A 58 -1.27 6.14 -7.97
C SER A 58 -2.33 5.13 -7.55
N ALA A 59 -3.60 5.44 -7.80
CA ALA A 59 -4.70 4.50 -7.68
C ALA A 59 -5.10 3.98 -9.06
N LEU A 60 -5.29 2.66 -9.17
CA LEU A 60 -5.63 1.99 -10.41
C LEU A 60 -6.98 1.28 -10.27
N SER A 61 -7.75 1.21 -11.36
CA SER A 61 -8.98 0.41 -11.38
C SER A 61 -9.31 -0.26 -12.70
N VAL A 62 -9.92 -1.45 -12.61
CA VAL A 62 -10.61 -2.10 -13.72
C VAL A 62 -12.04 -1.55 -13.80
N GLY A 63 -12.25 -0.56 -14.67
CA GLY A 63 -13.56 0.05 -14.92
C GLY A 63 -13.77 1.41 -14.24
N THR A 64 -14.80 2.13 -14.66
CA THR A 64 -15.21 3.37 -13.97
C THR A 64 -15.84 3.03 -12.64
N LEU A 65 -15.46 3.76 -11.60
CA LEU A 65 -16.00 3.64 -10.25
C LEU A 65 -16.26 5.03 -9.70
N SER A 66 -17.31 5.17 -8.90
CA SER A 66 -17.62 6.41 -8.21
C SER A 66 -17.62 6.19 -6.70
N GLY A 67 -17.28 7.23 -5.94
CA GLY A 67 -17.21 7.17 -4.48
C GLY A 67 -16.09 6.25 -3.99
N VAL A 68 -14.99 6.17 -4.74
CA VAL A 68 -13.77 5.48 -4.30
C VAL A 68 -13.17 6.27 -3.14
N ARG A 69 -12.72 5.55 -2.11
CA ARG A 69 -12.14 6.12 -0.90
C ARG A 69 -10.69 5.69 -0.81
N LEU A 70 -9.81 6.68 -0.78
CA LEU A 70 -8.44 6.50 -0.31
C LEU A 70 -8.45 6.70 1.21
N SER A 71 -8.23 5.63 1.95
CA SER A 71 -7.99 5.69 3.40
C SER A 71 -6.58 6.17 3.67
N ILE A 72 -6.41 7.07 4.62
CA ILE A 72 -5.12 7.55 5.10
C ILE A 72 -5.06 7.29 6.60
N ALA A 73 -4.45 6.18 6.99
CA ALA A 73 -4.36 5.74 8.38
C ALA A 73 -3.00 6.13 8.98
N LEU A 74 -3.01 6.68 10.20
CA LEU A 74 -1.82 6.99 10.97
C LEU A 74 -1.37 5.76 11.77
N THR A 75 -0.13 5.79 12.27
CA THR A 75 0.33 4.83 13.28
C THR A 75 -0.57 4.84 14.51
N ASP A 76 -0.79 3.67 15.13
CA ASP A 76 -1.51 3.58 16.39
C ASP A 76 -0.89 4.48 17.47
N GLY A 77 -1.76 5.12 18.26
CA GLY A 77 -1.39 6.06 19.32
C GLY A 77 -0.88 7.43 18.86
N VAL A 78 -0.76 7.68 17.55
CA VAL A 78 -0.31 8.98 17.04
C VAL A 78 -1.49 9.95 16.90
N SER A 79 -1.33 11.15 17.46
CA SER A 79 -2.34 12.20 17.37
C SER A 79 -2.34 12.85 15.98
N PRO A 80 -3.51 13.08 15.34
CA PRO A 80 -3.59 13.79 14.07
C PRO A 80 -3.00 15.20 14.07
N SER A 81 -2.83 15.82 15.24
CA SER A 81 -2.18 17.13 15.36
C SER A 81 -0.65 17.09 15.43
N SER A 82 -0.02 15.91 15.45
CA SER A 82 1.45 15.81 15.48
C SER A 82 2.13 15.98 14.13
N GLY A 83 1.35 16.01 13.05
CA GLY A 83 1.84 16.08 11.69
C GLY A 83 0.76 16.49 10.70
N THR A 84 1.08 16.42 9.41
CA THR A 84 0.18 16.74 8.31
C THR A 84 0.40 15.74 7.17
N VAL A 85 -0.70 15.27 6.57
CA VAL A 85 -0.69 14.67 5.24
C VAL A 85 -1.39 15.63 4.30
N SER A 86 -0.78 15.91 3.15
CA SER A 86 -1.37 16.74 2.09
C SER A 86 -1.56 15.91 0.82
N ILE A 87 -2.69 16.12 0.15
CA ILE A 87 -3.00 15.52 -1.15
C ILE A 87 -3.13 16.66 -2.17
N ASN A 88 -2.34 16.63 -3.23
CA ASN A 88 -2.33 17.64 -4.29
C ASN A 88 -2.17 19.08 -3.73
N GLY A 89 -1.30 19.23 -2.72
CA GLY A 89 -1.03 20.50 -2.05
C GLY A 89 -2.09 20.95 -1.03
N SER A 90 -3.16 20.16 -0.82
CA SER A 90 -4.19 20.44 0.17
C SER A 90 -4.00 19.57 1.40
N GLY A 91 -3.68 20.20 2.53
CA GLY A 91 -3.52 19.51 3.82
C GLY A 91 -4.83 18.94 4.36
N ILE A 92 -4.79 17.72 4.87
CA ILE A 92 -5.91 17.11 5.60
C ILE A 92 -5.95 17.72 7.00
N SER A 93 -7.05 18.38 7.36
CA SER A 93 -7.25 18.92 8.70
C SER A 93 -7.21 17.80 9.74
N SER A 94 -6.57 18.04 10.89
CA SER A 94 -6.56 17.10 12.02
C SER A 94 -7.96 16.75 12.51
N SER A 95 -8.93 17.66 12.34
CA SER A 95 -10.35 17.43 12.65
C SER A 95 -11.05 16.45 11.72
N ASN A 96 -10.47 16.15 10.56
CA ASN A 96 -11.04 15.22 9.58
C ASN A 96 -10.63 13.77 9.86
N TYR A 97 -9.68 13.56 10.78
CA TYR A 97 -9.31 12.25 11.24
C TYR A 97 -10.32 11.76 12.29
N VAL A 98 -10.74 10.51 12.16
CA VAL A 98 -11.59 9.83 13.13
C VAL A 98 -10.84 8.63 13.69
N TYR A 99 -11.07 8.33 14.97
CA TYR A 99 -10.49 7.16 15.60
C TYR A 99 -11.39 5.94 15.39
N GLY A 100 -10.85 4.86 14.83
CA GLY A 100 -11.60 3.64 14.57
C GLY A 100 -10.96 2.76 13.49
N ILE A 101 -11.81 2.00 12.81
CA ILE A 101 -11.44 1.17 11.66
C ILE A 101 -12.26 1.69 10.47
N PRO A 102 -11.64 1.96 9.30
CA PRO A 102 -12.39 2.33 8.09
C PRO A 102 -13.48 1.30 7.74
N PRO A 103 -14.61 1.72 7.12
CA PRO A 103 -14.92 3.08 6.65
C PRO A 103 -15.58 3.98 7.71
N ILE A 104 -15.46 5.32 7.55
CA ILE A 104 -16.09 6.34 8.42
C ILE A 104 -17.60 6.10 8.57
N SER A 105 -18.28 5.73 7.48
CA SER A 105 -19.73 5.51 7.48
C SER A 105 -20.17 4.28 8.28
N ALA A 106 -19.27 3.34 8.54
CA ALA A 106 -19.54 2.13 9.32
C ALA A 106 -19.24 2.28 10.81
N LEU A 107 -18.84 3.47 11.29
CA LEU A 107 -18.52 3.73 12.72
C LEU A 107 -19.76 3.73 13.65
N ASN A 108 -20.84 3.04 13.28
CA ASN A 108 -21.92 2.69 14.20
C ASN A 108 -21.44 1.64 15.24
N PRO A 109 -22.05 1.58 16.44
CA PRO A 109 -21.50 0.89 17.63
C PRO A 109 -21.38 -0.64 17.55
N ASP A 110 -21.87 -1.25 16.48
CA ASP A 110 -22.08 -2.70 16.41
C ASP A 110 -20.92 -3.45 15.73
N GLY A 111 -19.75 -2.85 15.62
CA GLY A 111 -18.52 -3.57 15.28
C GLY A 111 -18.48 -4.12 13.85
N GLY A 112 -18.78 -3.28 12.87
CA GLY A 112 -18.57 -3.60 11.44
C GLY A 112 -17.08 -3.71 11.02
N GLY A 113 -16.14 -3.58 11.96
CA GLY A 113 -14.70 -3.75 11.75
C GLY A 113 -14.26 -5.21 11.65
N GLY A 114 -14.97 -6.03 10.87
CA GLY A 114 -14.75 -7.48 10.76
C GLY A 114 -14.48 -8.01 9.34
N ASP A 115 -14.52 -7.16 8.31
CA ASP A 115 -14.40 -7.60 6.90
C ASP A 115 -12.97 -7.48 6.33
N LEU A 116 -11.98 -7.05 7.12
CA LEU A 116 -10.56 -7.11 6.75
C LEU A 116 -9.86 -8.17 7.60
N ALA A 117 -9.07 -9.03 6.95
CA ALA A 117 -8.32 -10.06 7.65
C ALA A 117 -7.37 -9.45 8.70
N PRO A 118 -7.18 -10.11 9.86
CA PRO A 118 -6.57 -9.51 11.03
C PRO A 118 -5.05 -9.56 10.95
N HIS A 119 -4.43 -8.67 10.19
CA HIS A 119 -3.06 -8.27 10.46
C HIS A 119 -2.95 -6.74 10.27
N ASP A 120 -2.98 -6.05 11.41
CA ASP A 120 -2.47 -4.68 11.65
C ASP A 120 -3.37 -3.44 11.58
N ILE A 121 -4.70 -3.56 11.49
CA ILE A 121 -5.59 -2.40 11.78
C ILE A 121 -6.15 -2.52 13.19
N PHE A 122 -5.29 -2.27 14.18
CA PHE A 122 -5.78 -1.77 15.46
C PHE A 122 -6.52 -0.45 15.20
N PRO A 123 -7.60 -0.13 15.95
CA PRO A 123 -8.24 1.16 15.82
C PRO A 123 -7.21 2.29 15.90
N THR A 124 -7.14 3.09 14.84
CA THR A 124 -6.19 4.20 14.71
C THR A 124 -6.93 5.44 14.21
N TYR A 125 -6.23 6.57 14.17
CA TYR A 125 -6.74 7.73 13.47
C TYR A 125 -6.60 7.57 11.97
N PHE A 126 -7.69 7.74 11.24
CA PHE A 126 -7.69 7.73 9.79
C PHE A 126 -8.57 8.83 9.22
N ALA A 127 -8.24 9.27 8.01
CA ALA A 127 -9.06 10.17 7.19
C ALA A 127 -9.37 9.49 5.85
N GLU A 128 -10.39 9.97 5.15
CA GLU A 128 -10.76 9.46 3.83
C GLU A 128 -10.77 10.59 2.80
N TYR A 129 -10.15 10.33 1.64
CA TYR A 129 -10.24 11.17 0.46
C TYR A 129 -11.12 10.49 -0.59
N ILE A 130 -12.25 11.12 -0.92
CA ILE A 130 -13.25 10.56 -1.85
C ILE A 130 -12.99 11.06 -3.27
N PHE A 131 -13.01 10.15 -4.24
CA PHE A 131 -12.84 10.48 -5.65
C PHE A 131 -13.53 9.48 -6.59
N ASP A 132 -13.59 9.83 -7.87
CA ASP A 132 -14.11 8.96 -8.94
C ASP A 132 -13.02 8.59 -9.95
N PHE A 133 -13.12 7.38 -10.51
CA PHE A 133 -12.49 6.98 -11.77
C PHE A 133 -13.45 7.27 -12.93
N THR A 134 -13.08 8.27 -13.72
CA THR A 134 -13.88 8.76 -14.86
C THR A 134 -13.20 8.42 -16.19
N PRO A 135 -13.88 8.54 -17.33
CA PRO A 135 -13.25 8.42 -18.66
C PRO A 135 -11.99 9.28 -18.88
N ALA A 136 -11.85 10.40 -18.16
CA ALA A 136 -10.65 11.23 -18.22
C ALA A 136 -9.41 10.58 -17.59
N ASN A 137 -9.60 9.52 -16.79
CA ASN A 137 -8.56 8.74 -16.13
C ASN A 137 -8.18 7.49 -16.92
N ALA A 138 -8.73 7.29 -18.13
CA ALA A 138 -8.51 6.06 -18.89
C ALA A 138 -7.02 5.86 -19.21
N ALA A 139 -6.50 4.69 -18.86
CA ALA A 139 -5.10 4.32 -19.05
C ALA A 139 -4.96 2.79 -19.14
N ASP A 140 -3.84 2.33 -19.66
CA ASP A 140 -3.45 0.94 -19.49
C ASP A 140 -2.92 0.74 -18.06
N ILE A 141 -3.51 -0.22 -17.35
CA ILE A 141 -3.11 -0.63 -16.00
C ILE A 141 -2.39 -1.97 -16.05
N PHE A 142 -1.65 -2.28 -15.00
CA PHE A 142 -0.95 -3.54 -14.82
C PHE A 142 -1.18 -4.06 -13.40
N ASP A 143 -0.73 -5.28 -13.13
CA ASP A 143 -0.65 -5.82 -11.77
C ASP A 143 0.53 -5.16 -11.06
N THR A 144 0.25 -4.40 -10.00
CA THR A 144 1.27 -3.56 -9.36
C THR A 144 2.26 -4.35 -8.53
N GLN A 145 2.10 -5.66 -8.36
CA GLN A 145 3.05 -6.53 -7.69
C GLN A 145 4.29 -6.80 -8.58
N PRO A 146 5.52 -6.54 -8.08
CA PRO A 146 6.74 -6.90 -8.80
C PRO A 146 6.82 -8.39 -9.11
N GLY A 147 7.19 -8.73 -10.35
CA GLY A 147 7.28 -10.12 -10.79
C GLY A 147 5.96 -10.73 -11.23
N ALA A 148 4.85 -9.98 -11.18
CA ALA A 148 3.61 -10.37 -11.83
C ALA A 148 3.80 -10.59 -13.34
N ALA A 149 2.94 -11.43 -13.93
CA ALA A 149 3.02 -11.76 -15.34
C ALA A 149 2.94 -10.49 -16.21
N ALA A 150 3.86 -10.37 -17.17
CA ALA A 150 3.93 -9.21 -18.03
C ALA A 150 2.64 -9.06 -18.86
N GLY A 151 1.99 -7.91 -18.73
CA GLY A 151 0.82 -7.56 -19.53
C GLY A 151 0.08 -6.35 -18.96
N THR A 152 -0.57 -5.60 -19.84
CA THR A 152 -1.45 -4.50 -19.48
C THR A 152 -2.91 -4.84 -19.78
N LYS A 153 -3.81 -4.14 -19.10
CA LYS A 153 -5.25 -4.21 -19.31
C LYS A 153 -5.79 -2.78 -19.37
N SER A 154 -6.80 -2.53 -20.21
CA SER A 154 -7.48 -1.23 -20.19
C SER A 154 -8.17 -1.02 -18.83
N GLY A 155 -7.90 0.13 -18.23
CA GLY A 155 -8.42 0.51 -16.92
C GLY A 155 -8.35 2.02 -16.73
N TYR A 156 -8.16 2.43 -15.48
CA TYR A 156 -8.15 3.82 -15.07
C TYR A 156 -7.03 4.06 -14.07
N TRP A 157 -6.40 5.23 -14.18
CA TRP A 157 -5.24 5.63 -13.41
C TRP A 157 -5.46 7.03 -12.84
N LYS A 158 -5.19 7.22 -11.55
CA LYS A 158 -5.30 8.52 -10.90
C LYS A 158 -4.17 8.74 -9.91
N ASP A 159 -3.45 9.84 -10.13
CA ASP A 159 -2.32 10.24 -9.29
C ASP A 159 -2.74 11.19 -8.18
N PHE A 160 -2.09 11.02 -7.04
CA PHE A 160 -2.15 11.87 -5.86
C PHE A 160 -0.74 12.28 -5.50
N TYR A 161 -0.48 13.59 -5.52
CA TYR A 161 0.78 14.11 -4.98
C TYR A 161 0.69 14.16 -3.46
N ILE A 162 1.44 13.29 -2.80
CA ILE A 162 1.47 13.13 -1.35
C ILE A 162 2.64 13.94 -0.78
N ASP A 163 2.36 14.70 0.28
CA ASP A 163 3.37 15.38 1.10
C ASP A 163 3.06 15.15 2.58
N ILE A 164 4.00 14.55 3.30
CA ILE A 164 3.86 14.14 4.70
C ILE A 164 4.88 14.89 5.55
N SER A 165 4.43 15.36 6.71
CA SER A 165 5.30 15.99 7.72
C SER A 165 4.87 15.56 9.12
N GLY A 166 5.82 15.37 10.03
CA GLY A 166 5.56 15.08 11.45
C GLY A 166 5.06 13.66 11.76
N PHE A 167 4.78 12.83 10.75
CA PHE A 167 4.47 11.41 10.91
C PHE A 167 5.66 10.54 10.51
N ASN A 168 5.79 9.38 11.15
CA ASN A 168 6.82 8.38 10.88
C ASN A 168 6.25 7.10 10.25
N PHE A 169 4.94 7.03 10.08
CA PHE A 169 4.28 6.00 9.29
C PHE A 169 2.88 6.48 8.89
N VAL A 170 2.49 6.19 7.64
CA VAL A 170 1.13 6.43 7.12
C VAL A 170 0.78 5.27 6.19
N HIS A 171 -0.32 4.59 6.45
CA HIS A 171 -0.84 3.50 5.61
C HIS A 171 -1.95 4.01 4.69
N PHE A 172 -1.96 3.52 3.45
CA PHE A 172 -2.95 3.86 2.44
C PHE A 172 -3.70 2.62 1.99
N ASP A 173 -5.02 2.65 2.10
CA ASP A 173 -5.93 1.63 1.54
C ASP A 173 -6.84 2.23 0.49
N LEU A 174 -7.32 1.40 -0.43
CA LEU A 174 -8.24 1.83 -1.48
C LEU A 174 -9.49 0.94 -1.53
N TYR A 175 -10.67 1.53 -1.42
CA TYR A 175 -11.92 0.75 -1.47
C TYR A 175 -13.13 1.58 -1.95
N THR A 176 -14.25 0.90 -2.20
CA THR A 176 -15.57 1.51 -2.46
C THR A 176 -16.59 0.99 -1.48
N LEU A 177 -17.69 1.72 -1.31
CA LEU A 177 -18.81 1.31 -0.46
C LEU A 177 -20.07 1.01 -1.26
N LYS A 178 -20.85 0.08 -0.75
CA LYS A 178 -22.23 -0.19 -1.17
C LYS A 178 -23.08 -0.39 0.08
N ASN A 179 -24.02 0.54 0.31
CA ASN A 179 -24.84 0.57 1.53
C ASN A 179 -23.99 0.59 2.81
N ASP A 180 -22.98 1.47 2.85
CA ASP A 180 -22.05 1.65 3.98
C ASP A 180 -21.16 0.45 4.33
N VAL A 181 -21.18 -0.61 3.53
CA VAL A 181 -20.30 -1.78 3.62
C VAL A 181 -19.29 -1.75 2.48
N ILE A 182 -18.06 -2.24 2.72
CA ILE A 182 -17.02 -2.36 1.69
C ILE A 182 -17.52 -3.27 0.56
N ASP A 183 -17.52 -2.77 -0.68
CA ASP A 183 -17.96 -3.51 -1.89
C ASP A 183 -16.77 -4.02 -2.71
N LYS A 184 -15.75 -3.19 -2.84
CA LYS A 184 -14.49 -3.51 -3.54
C LYS A 184 -13.36 -2.93 -2.73
N PHE A 185 -12.25 -3.64 -2.63
CA PHE A 185 -11.05 -3.19 -1.94
C PHE A 185 -9.81 -3.61 -2.75
N ALA A 186 -8.73 -2.86 -2.60
CA ALA A 186 -7.43 -3.27 -3.09
C ALA A 186 -6.95 -4.47 -2.25
N PRO A 187 -6.46 -5.56 -2.86
CA PRO A 187 -5.85 -6.64 -2.08
C PRO A 187 -4.71 -6.09 -1.23
N PHE A 188 -4.48 -6.67 -0.06
CA PHE A 188 -3.39 -6.22 0.83
C PHE A 188 -2.03 -6.19 0.14
N SER A 189 -1.78 -7.14 -0.76
CA SER A 189 -0.57 -7.18 -1.57
C SER A 189 -0.48 -6.07 -2.64
N HIS A 190 -1.37 -5.08 -2.61
CA HIS A 190 -1.47 -3.98 -3.56
C HIS A 190 -1.74 -2.66 -2.84
N ASP A 191 -1.50 -2.60 -1.53
CA ASP A 191 -1.58 -1.38 -0.74
C ASP A 191 -0.27 -0.59 -0.82
N ALA A 192 -0.25 0.57 -0.16
CA ALA A 192 0.91 1.43 -0.12
C ALA A 192 1.10 2.06 1.26
N GLU A 193 2.34 2.32 1.65
CA GLU A 193 2.67 3.00 2.89
C GLU A 193 3.78 4.04 2.72
N TYR A 194 3.79 5.01 3.62
CA TYR A 194 4.95 5.84 3.92
C TYR A 194 5.62 5.30 5.18
N ASN A 195 6.89 4.93 5.08
CA ASN A 195 7.68 4.37 6.17
C ASN A 195 9.15 4.84 6.04
N PRO A 196 9.45 6.07 6.49
CA PRO A 196 10.80 6.60 6.45
C PRO A 196 11.72 5.74 7.35
N PRO A 197 12.97 5.48 6.94
CA PRO A 197 13.92 4.78 7.78
C PRO A 197 14.08 5.53 9.09
N ILE A 198 13.94 4.80 10.21
CA ILE A 198 14.21 5.35 11.54
C ILE A 198 15.67 5.79 11.54
N PRO A 199 15.98 7.08 11.80
CA PRO A 199 17.36 7.54 11.86
C PRO A 199 18.16 6.67 12.83
N GLU A 200 19.31 6.16 12.40
CA GLU A 200 20.17 5.38 13.29
C GLU A 200 20.42 6.18 14.56
N PRO A 201 20.20 5.60 15.76
CA PRO A 201 20.39 6.35 16.98
C PRO A 201 21.82 6.89 17.04
N GLY A 202 21.99 8.14 17.50
CA GLY A 202 23.31 8.75 17.68
C GLY A 202 24.24 7.95 18.61
N THR A 203 23.71 6.94 19.30
CA THR A 203 24.48 5.94 20.04
C THR A 203 25.44 5.15 19.17
N MET A 204 25.17 4.95 17.87
CA MET A 204 26.12 4.28 16.96
C MET A 204 27.35 5.15 16.69
N VAL A 205 27.15 6.46 16.53
CA VAL A 205 28.26 7.43 16.45
C VAL A 205 29.00 7.47 17.78
N LEU A 206 28.28 7.51 18.91
CA LEU A 206 28.89 7.51 20.23
C LEU A 206 29.69 6.23 20.50
N LEU A 207 29.19 5.07 20.09
CA LEU A 207 29.87 3.78 20.14
C LEU A 207 31.14 3.81 19.29
N GLY A 208 31.05 4.31 18.05
CA GLY A 208 32.20 4.50 17.17
C GLY A 208 33.28 5.39 17.78
N ILE A 209 32.89 6.55 18.33
CA ILE A 209 33.81 7.48 19.02
C ILE A 209 34.43 6.81 20.26
N SER A 210 33.64 6.07 21.02
CA SER A 210 34.10 5.37 22.24
C SER A 210 35.13 4.29 21.93
N LEU A 211 34.91 3.52 20.87
CA LEU A 211 35.86 2.49 20.41
C LEU A 211 37.17 3.10 19.92
N LEU A 212 37.12 4.21 19.19
CA LEU A 212 38.32 4.94 18.75
C LEU A 212 39.11 5.51 19.93
N ALA A 213 38.42 6.08 20.94
CA ALA A 213 39.04 6.57 22.15
C ALA A 213 39.71 5.45 22.95
N ALA A 214 39.04 4.30 23.12
CA ALA A 214 39.58 3.12 23.78
C ALA A 214 40.80 2.56 23.05
N ALA A 215 40.74 2.44 21.72
CA ALA A 215 41.88 2.00 20.90
C ALA A 215 43.08 2.96 21.03
N GLY A 216 42.82 4.27 21.01
CA GLY A 216 43.84 5.29 21.24
C GLY A 216 44.50 5.18 22.63
N TYR A 217 43.69 4.95 23.66
CA TYR A 217 44.16 4.74 25.03
C TYR A 217 45.01 3.46 25.16
N MET A 218 44.54 2.33 24.63
CA MET A 218 45.27 1.06 24.65
C MET A 218 46.62 1.15 23.93
N ARG A 219 46.67 1.86 22.79
CA ARG A 219 47.92 2.09 22.05
C ARG A 219 48.96 2.89 22.86
N ARG A 220 48.52 3.75 23.76
CA ARG A 220 49.40 4.53 24.65
C ARG A 220 49.93 3.68 25.81
N MET A 221 49.16 2.71 26.31
CA MET A 221 49.57 1.83 27.40
C MET A 221 50.48 0.67 26.97
N GLY A 222 50.44 0.26 25.70
CA GLY A 222 51.31 -0.79 25.16
C GLY A 222 52.72 -0.34 24.76
N LYS A 223 53.11 0.90 25.07
CA LYS A 223 54.46 1.47 24.91
C LYS A 223 55.00 1.86 26.27
#